data_AF-A0A2D5RXI1-F1
#
_entry.id   AF-A0A2D5RXI1-F1
#
_cell.length_a   1.000
_cell.length_b   1.000
_cell.length_c   1.000
_cell.angle_alpha   90.00
_cell.angle_beta   90.00
_cell.angle_gamma   90.00
#
_symmetry.space_group_name_H-M   'P 1'
#
loop_
_entity.id
_entity.type
_entity.pdbx_description
1 polymer ?
#
loop_
_entity_poly.entity_id
_entity_poly.type
_entity_poly.pdbx_seq_one_letter_code
_entity_poly.pdbx_strand_id
1 'polypeptide(L)'
;MKVHQKQALQMSLLDRLIDDAPGQKDPGRQRRGFDLKALRQSVRRDLENLLNTRVQWHVWPESYQQLQQSLLNYGLPDFSVMVVDSIEGRQQLCRAVEQCIRRFEPRFVEVEVSLADDDQTIERVLRLRIQALLYADPEPEHIMFDSEVEPVHLGLTIRDYQ
;
A
#
# COMPACT_ATOMS: atom_id res chain seq x y z
N MET A 1 5.51 24.20 4.62
CA MET A 1 6.44 23.07 4.46
C MET A 1 7.08 22.77 5.80
N LYS A 2 6.73 21.64 6.46
CA LYS A 2 7.44 21.19 7.66
C LYS A 2 8.71 20.47 7.21
N VAL A 3 9.85 20.94 7.71
CA VAL A 3 11.17 20.33 7.53
C VAL A 3 11.09 18.89 8.06
N HIS A 4 11.14 17.90 7.19
CA HIS A 4 11.18 16.50 7.62
C HIS A 4 12.57 16.24 8.21
N GLN A 5 12.60 15.97 9.52
CA GLN A 5 13.79 15.46 10.21
C GLN A 5 14.29 14.23 9.46
N LYS A 6 15.61 14.09 9.32
CA LYS A 6 16.28 12.91 8.74
C LYS A 6 15.70 11.65 9.38
N GLN A 7 14.93 10.88 8.62
CA GLN A 7 14.23 9.71 9.13
C GLN A 7 14.93 8.45 8.60
N ALA A 8 15.65 7.75 9.47
CA ALA A 8 16.32 6.51 9.10
C ALA A 8 15.32 5.51 8.48
N LEU A 9 15.81 4.61 7.61
CA LEU A 9 15.05 3.48 7.10
C LEU A 9 14.38 2.74 8.27
N GLN A 10 13.06 2.83 8.36
CA GLN A 10 12.29 2.23 9.46
C GLN A 10 11.29 1.21 8.93
N MET A 11 11.37 -0.01 9.47
CA MET A 11 10.31 -1.00 9.28
C MET A 11 9.02 -0.55 9.98
N SER A 12 7.91 -1.20 9.61
CA SER A 12 6.63 -0.98 10.27
C SER A 12 6.74 -1.19 11.79
N LEU A 13 5.83 -0.57 12.53
CA LEU A 13 5.78 -0.75 13.99
C LEU A 13 5.58 -2.23 14.35
N LEU A 14 4.78 -2.95 13.56
CA LEU A 14 4.55 -4.38 13.74
C LEU A 14 5.84 -5.18 13.56
N ASP A 15 6.62 -4.91 12.51
CA ASP A 15 7.90 -5.62 12.29
C ASP A 15 8.93 -5.35 13.39
N ARG A 16 8.84 -4.20 14.06
CA ARG A 16 9.72 -3.85 15.19
C ARG A 16 9.26 -4.49 16.50
N LEU A 17 7.97 -4.84 16.63
CA LEU A 17 7.39 -5.41 17.84
C LEU A 17 7.18 -6.92 17.78
N ILE A 18 6.94 -7.48 16.59
CA ILE A 18 6.70 -8.90 16.40
C ILE A 18 8.03 -9.64 16.47
N ASP A 19 8.13 -10.54 17.44
CA ASP A 19 9.25 -11.46 17.52
C ASP A 19 8.96 -12.72 16.71
N ASP A 20 9.49 -12.80 15.48
CA ASP A 20 9.36 -13.98 14.62
C ASP A 20 10.16 -15.19 15.11
N ALA A 21 11.07 -15.02 16.08
CA ALA A 21 11.93 -16.07 16.61
C ALA A 21 12.03 -15.99 18.15
N PRO A 22 10.92 -16.17 18.88
CA PRO A 22 10.86 -15.95 20.34
C PRO A 22 11.78 -16.88 21.14
N GLY A 23 12.21 -18.00 20.55
CA GLY A 23 13.18 -18.92 21.15
C GLY A 23 14.65 -18.52 20.97
N GLN A 24 14.96 -17.55 20.11
CA GLN A 24 16.31 -17.08 19.85
C GLN A 24 16.53 -15.75 20.55
N LYS A 25 17.39 -15.73 21.58
CA LYS A 25 17.85 -14.47 22.18
C LYS A 25 18.80 -13.79 21.22
N ASP A 26 18.28 -12.95 20.31
CA ASP A 26 19.11 -12.09 19.44
C ASP A 26 19.24 -10.68 20.06
N PRO A 27 20.30 -10.39 20.83
CA PRO A 27 20.53 -9.06 21.41
C PRO A 27 20.84 -7.98 20.36
N GLY A 28 20.98 -8.34 19.07
CA GLY A 28 21.31 -7.45 17.96
C GLY A 28 20.14 -7.07 17.06
N ARG A 29 18.92 -7.61 17.26
CA ARG A 29 17.79 -7.41 16.33
C ARG A 29 17.38 -5.95 16.13
N GLN A 30 17.53 -5.11 17.16
CA GLN A 30 17.26 -3.67 17.07
C GLN A 30 18.41 -2.85 16.45
N ARG A 31 19.61 -3.43 16.28
CA ARG A 31 20.83 -2.72 15.85
C ARG A 31 21.25 -3.00 14.40
N ARG A 32 20.64 -3.98 13.72
CA ARG A 32 20.89 -4.18 12.28
C ARG A 32 20.15 -3.08 11.52
N GLY A 33 20.90 -2.19 10.85
CA GLY A 33 20.33 -1.35 9.81
C GLY A 33 19.56 -2.24 8.84
N PHE A 34 18.32 -1.87 8.53
CA PHE A 34 17.45 -2.72 7.72
C PHE A 34 17.96 -2.75 6.29
N ASP A 35 18.09 -3.96 5.74
CA ASP A 35 18.34 -4.16 4.32
C ASP A 35 17.14 -3.61 3.54
N LEU A 36 17.45 -2.83 2.52
CA LEU A 36 16.47 -2.28 1.60
C LEU A 36 15.56 -3.36 1.01
N LYS A 37 16.11 -4.54 0.71
CA LYS A 37 15.32 -5.67 0.24
C LYS A 37 14.28 -6.12 1.27
N ALA A 38 14.65 -6.14 2.55
CA ALA A 38 13.75 -6.49 3.64
C ALA A 38 12.68 -5.41 3.83
N LEU A 39 13.03 -4.12 3.69
CA LEU A 39 12.08 -3.03 3.72
C LEU A 39 11.07 -3.14 2.57
N ARG A 40 11.53 -3.41 1.34
CA ARG A 40 10.65 -3.61 0.18
C ARG A 40 9.68 -4.76 0.42
N GLN A 41 10.14 -5.87 0.98
CA GLN A 41 9.30 -7.02 1.31
C GLN A 41 8.26 -6.70 2.41
N SER A 42 8.66 -5.95 3.44
CA SER A 42 7.75 -5.45 4.49
C SER A 42 6.66 -4.56 3.89
N VAL A 43 7.04 -3.59 3.07
CA VAL A 43 6.11 -2.69 2.36
C VAL A 43 5.16 -3.50 1.48
N ARG A 44 5.66 -4.45 0.67
CA ARG A 44 4.83 -5.30 -0.20
C ARG A 44 3.75 -6.03 0.58
N ARG A 45 4.12 -6.66 1.71
CA ARG A 45 3.18 -7.37 2.61
C ARG A 45 2.15 -6.41 3.20
N ASP A 46 2.59 -5.24 3.64
CA ASP A 46 1.71 -4.26 4.28
C ASP A 46 0.71 -3.66 3.27
N LEU A 47 1.14 -3.39 2.03
CA LEU A 47 0.27 -3.04 0.90
C LEU A 47 -0.75 -4.14 0.61
N GLU A 48 -0.32 -5.40 0.55
CA GLU A 48 -1.24 -6.52 0.32
C GLU A 48 -2.29 -6.62 1.43
N ASN A 49 -1.90 -6.45 2.70
CA ASN A 49 -2.82 -6.42 3.83
C ASN A 49 -3.80 -5.24 3.75
N LEU A 50 -3.30 -4.05 3.45
CA LEU A 50 -4.10 -2.83 3.32
C LEU A 50 -5.14 -2.99 2.20
N LEU A 51 -4.69 -3.40 1.01
CA LEU A 51 -5.52 -3.47 -0.18
C LEU A 51 -6.48 -4.65 -0.19
N ASN A 52 -6.26 -5.68 0.64
CA ASN A 52 -7.23 -6.75 0.87
C ASN A 52 -8.18 -6.50 2.04
N THR A 53 -7.94 -5.48 2.86
CA THR A 53 -8.90 -5.08 3.89
C THR A 53 -10.05 -4.28 3.24
N ARG A 54 -11.30 -4.59 3.59
CA ARG A 54 -12.50 -3.95 3.04
C ARG A 54 -13.16 -3.07 4.10
N VAL A 55 -13.48 -1.85 3.72
CA VAL A 55 -14.21 -0.90 4.57
C VAL A 55 -15.66 -0.82 4.10
N GLN A 56 -16.61 -1.13 4.98
CA GLN A 56 -18.04 -1.17 4.65
C GLN A 56 -18.80 0.15 4.94
N TRP A 57 -18.14 1.15 5.52
CA TRP A 57 -18.78 2.36 6.06
C TRP A 57 -18.16 3.62 5.43
N HIS A 58 -18.94 4.43 4.70
CA HIS A 58 -18.38 5.53 3.90
C HIS A 58 -18.98 6.91 4.09
N VAL A 59 -19.89 7.08 5.05
CA VAL A 59 -20.44 8.41 5.33
C VAL A 59 -20.38 8.68 6.83
N TRP A 60 -19.45 9.54 7.21
CA TRP A 60 -19.37 10.09 8.56
C TRP A 60 -20.09 11.44 8.57
N PRO A 61 -20.82 11.78 9.64
CA PRO A 61 -21.26 13.15 9.88
C PRO A 61 -20.09 14.15 9.74
N GLU A 62 -20.35 15.34 9.18
CA GLU A 62 -19.31 16.35 8.94
C GLU A 62 -18.53 16.75 10.20
N SER A 63 -19.11 16.56 11.39
CA SER A 63 -18.46 16.75 12.68
C SER A 63 -17.30 15.80 12.96
N TYR A 64 -17.17 14.70 12.22
CA TYR A 64 -16.22 13.61 12.49
C TYR A 64 -15.17 13.45 11.38
N GLN A 65 -14.52 14.54 11.00
CA GLN A 65 -13.55 14.57 9.90
C GLN A 65 -12.34 13.66 10.15
N GLN A 66 -11.92 13.46 11.40
CA GLN A 66 -10.77 12.64 11.75
C GLN A 66 -11.03 11.14 11.54
N LEU A 67 -12.29 10.70 11.49
CA LEU A 67 -12.62 9.28 11.29
C LEU A 67 -12.16 8.78 9.92
N GLN A 68 -12.14 9.66 8.92
CA GLN A 68 -11.63 9.35 7.58
C GLN A 68 -10.15 8.94 7.59
N GLN A 69 -9.34 9.48 8.51
CA GLN A 69 -7.92 9.17 8.67
C GLN A 69 -7.64 8.13 9.76
N SER A 70 -8.68 7.64 10.43
CA SER A 70 -8.55 6.69 11.54
C SER A 70 -8.44 5.24 11.04
N LEU A 71 -8.07 4.33 11.95
CA LEU A 71 -8.07 2.90 11.69
C LEU A 71 -9.44 2.33 11.30
N LEU A 72 -10.55 3.01 11.63
CA LEU A 72 -11.89 2.60 11.19
C LEU A 72 -12.04 2.64 9.67
N ASN A 73 -11.21 3.44 8.99
CA ASN A 73 -11.20 3.54 7.54
C ASN A 73 -9.97 2.86 6.91
N TYR A 74 -9.29 1.96 7.63
CA TYR A 74 -8.16 1.21 7.12
C TYR A 74 -8.62 0.16 6.10
N GLY A 75 -8.16 0.32 4.86
CA GLY A 75 -8.47 -0.58 3.75
C GLY A 75 -9.16 0.10 2.59
N LEU A 76 -9.46 -0.68 1.55
CA LEU A 76 -10.14 -0.20 0.36
C LEU A 76 -11.67 -0.12 0.55
N PRO A 77 -12.32 0.86 -0.07
CA PRO A 77 -13.77 0.87 -0.21
C PRO A 77 -14.24 -0.37 -0.97
N ASP A 78 -15.49 -0.79 -0.77
CA ASP A 78 -16.07 -1.84 -1.60
C ASP A 78 -16.17 -1.37 -3.06
N PHE A 79 -15.51 -2.10 -3.95
CA PHE A 79 -15.47 -1.82 -5.38
C PHE A 79 -16.15 -2.89 -6.24
N SER A 80 -16.88 -3.82 -5.61
CA SER A 80 -17.66 -4.84 -6.31
C SER A 80 -18.74 -4.26 -7.23
N VAL A 81 -19.22 -3.06 -6.91
CA VAL A 81 -20.22 -2.32 -7.69
C VAL A 81 -19.57 -1.49 -8.80
N MET A 82 -18.24 -1.30 -8.80
CA MET A 82 -17.57 -0.58 -9.87
C MET A 82 -17.56 -1.41 -11.15
N VAL A 83 -17.92 -0.79 -12.27
CA VAL A 83 -17.83 -1.40 -13.61
C VAL A 83 -16.36 -1.39 -14.04
N VAL A 84 -15.57 -2.33 -13.51
CA VAL A 84 -14.14 -2.50 -13.82
C VAL A 84 -13.88 -2.95 -15.26
N ASP A 85 -14.93 -3.26 -16.02
CA ASP A 85 -14.89 -3.47 -17.47
C ASP A 85 -14.81 -2.15 -18.25
N SER A 86 -15.12 -1.02 -17.62
CA SER A 86 -15.02 0.31 -18.22
C SER A 86 -13.70 0.99 -17.86
N ILE A 87 -13.16 1.80 -18.78
CA ILE A 87 -11.96 2.62 -18.52
C ILE A 87 -12.21 3.56 -17.33
N GLU A 88 -13.41 4.13 -17.23
CA GLU A 88 -13.76 5.04 -16.13
C GLU A 88 -13.75 4.32 -14.77
N GLY A 89 -14.37 3.13 -14.67
CA GLY A 89 -14.35 2.35 -13.43
C GLY A 89 -12.95 1.88 -13.03
N ARG A 90 -12.12 1.51 -14.02
CA ARG A 90 -10.69 1.19 -13.79
C ARG A 90 -9.92 2.39 -13.24
N GLN A 91 -10.13 3.58 -13.79
CA GLN A 91 -9.52 4.81 -13.29
C GLN A 91 -10.02 5.19 -11.89
N GLN A 92 -11.30 4.98 -11.59
CA GLN A 92 -11.86 5.18 -10.25
C GLN A 92 -11.20 4.24 -9.23
N LEU A 93 -10.97 2.97 -9.60
CA LEU A 93 -10.22 2.04 -8.76
C LEU A 93 -8.78 2.50 -8.53
N CYS A 94 -8.04 2.91 -9.58
CA CYS A 94 -6.68 3.43 -9.42
C CYS A 94 -6.63 4.59 -8.41
N ARG A 95 -7.56 5.55 -8.52
CA ARG A 95 -7.65 6.69 -7.58
C ARG A 95 -7.95 6.23 -6.16
N ALA A 96 -8.86 5.27 -5.98
CA ALA A 96 -9.20 4.73 -4.67
C ALA A 96 -8.00 4.02 -4.02
N VAL A 97 -7.25 3.24 -4.81
CA VAL A 97 -6.01 2.57 -4.38
C VAL A 97 -4.96 3.60 -4.00
N GLU A 98 -4.68 4.58 -4.86
CA GLU A 98 -3.71 5.64 -4.58
C GLU A 98 -4.03 6.41 -3.29
N GLN A 99 -5.29 6.82 -3.10
CA GLN A 99 -5.72 7.54 -1.90
C GLN A 99 -5.62 6.69 -0.63
N CYS A 100 -5.93 5.39 -0.72
CA CYS A 100 -5.81 4.46 0.39
C CYS A 100 -4.34 4.29 0.80
N ILE A 101 -3.45 4.04 -0.16
CA ILE A 101 -2.01 3.90 0.09
C ILE A 101 -1.44 5.19 0.69
N ARG A 102 -1.72 6.35 0.09
CA ARG A 102 -1.23 7.65 0.57
C ARG A 102 -1.65 7.93 2.02
N ARG A 103 -2.79 7.39 2.45
CA ARG A 103 -3.31 7.58 3.81
C ARG A 103 -2.67 6.64 4.84
N PHE A 104 -2.43 5.38 4.47
CA PHE A 104 -2.07 4.34 5.43
C PHE A 104 -0.64 3.81 5.29
N GLU A 105 0.11 4.19 4.25
CA GLU A 105 1.54 3.92 4.12
C GLU A 105 2.38 5.19 4.28
N PRO A 106 2.73 5.58 5.52
CA PRO A 106 3.46 6.82 5.80
C PRO A 106 4.92 6.79 5.32
N ARG A 107 5.42 5.63 4.91
CA ARG A 107 6.78 5.47 4.38
C ARG A 107 6.91 6.03 2.96
N PHE A 108 5.80 6.14 2.23
CA PHE A 108 5.79 6.72 0.89
C PHE A 108 5.70 8.23 0.96
N VAL A 109 6.65 8.89 0.32
CA VAL A 109 6.65 10.34 0.09
C VAL A 109 5.66 10.69 -1.02
N GLU A 110 5.71 9.90 -2.09
CA GLU A 110 4.86 10.02 -3.26
C GLU A 110 4.38 8.63 -3.68
N VAL A 111 3.15 8.55 -4.20
CA VAL A 111 2.56 7.33 -4.75
C VAL A 111 1.64 7.70 -5.89
N GLU A 112 1.77 6.96 -6.98
CA GLU A 112 0.94 7.01 -8.19
C GLU A 112 0.48 5.58 -8.51
N VAL A 113 -0.79 5.44 -8.94
CA VAL A 113 -1.35 4.16 -9.34
C VAL A 113 -1.93 4.28 -10.74
N SER A 114 -1.44 3.46 -11.66
CA SER A 114 -1.88 3.41 -13.06
C SER A 114 -2.37 2.02 -13.44
N LEU A 115 -2.95 1.90 -14.63
CA LEU A 115 -3.13 0.60 -15.26
C LEU A 115 -1.78 0.11 -15.78
N ALA A 116 -1.49 -1.18 -15.61
CA ALA A 116 -0.20 -1.76 -16.04
C ALA A 116 -0.14 -1.95 -17.57
N ASP A 117 -1.30 -2.15 -18.20
CA ASP A 117 -1.44 -2.33 -19.65
C ASP A 117 -2.06 -1.09 -20.29
N ASP A 118 -1.51 -0.69 -21.43
CA ASP A 118 -2.09 0.29 -22.36
C ASP A 118 -3.12 -0.38 -23.31
N ASP A 119 -3.28 -1.70 -23.18
CA ASP A 119 -4.00 -2.52 -24.13
C ASP A 119 -5.50 -2.50 -23.85
N GLN A 120 -6.25 -2.13 -24.89
CA GLN A 120 -7.72 -2.03 -24.90
C GLN A 120 -8.40 -3.41 -24.81
N THR A 121 -7.61 -4.47 -24.60
CA THR A 121 -8.06 -5.82 -24.41
C THR A 121 -8.59 -5.96 -22.99
N ILE A 122 -9.90 -6.20 -22.87
CA ILE A 122 -10.54 -6.53 -21.60
C ILE A 122 -10.09 -7.95 -21.20
N GLU A 123 -8.86 -8.07 -20.68
CA GLU A 123 -8.47 -9.26 -19.93
C GLU A 123 -9.31 -9.34 -18.65
N ARG A 124 -9.65 -10.57 -18.25
CA ARG A 124 -10.41 -10.81 -17.00
C ARG A 124 -9.65 -10.42 -15.73
N VAL A 125 -8.33 -10.25 -15.84
CA VAL A 125 -7.47 -9.89 -14.71
C VAL A 125 -7.05 -8.44 -14.88
N LEU A 126 -7.52 -7.58 -13.97
CA LEU A 126 -7.13 -6.17 -13.96
C LEU A 126 -5.76 -6.04 -13.32
N ARG A 127 -4.79 -5.49 -14.06
CA ARG A 127 -3.44 -5.22 -13.57
C ARG A 127 -3.26 -3.75 -13.26
N LEU A 128 -2.90 -3.44 -12.02
CA LEU A 128 -2.54 -2.10 -11.57
C LEU A 128 -1.04 -2.01 -11.37
N ARG A 129 -0.47 -0.85 -11.62
CA ARG A 129 0.93 -0.54 -11.33
C ARG A 129 0.98 0.52 -10.25
N ILE A 130 1.71 0.24 -9.18
CA ILE A 130 1.93 1.14 -8.05
C ILE A 130 3.37 1.62 -8.15
N GLN A 131 3.55 2.92 -8.39
CA GLN A 131 4.85 3.58 -8.41
C GLN A 131 4.94 4.47 -7.18
N ALA A 132 5.99 4.32 -6.38
CA ALA A 132 6.13 5.08 -5.16
C ALA A 132 7.58 5.53 -4.93
N LEU A 133 7.71 6.67 -4.25
CA LEU A 133 8.96 7.16 -3.72
C LEU A 133 9.01 6.85 -2.22
N LEU A 134 9.87 5.91 -1.84
CA LEU A 134 10.07 5.51 -0.46
C LEU A 134 11.08 6.43 0.22
N TYR A 135 10.77 6.93 1.40
CA TYR A 135 11.75 7.68 2.18
C TYR A 135 12.87 6.75 2.66
N ALA A 136 14.10 7.05 2.28
CA ALA A 136 15.31 6.31 2.62
C ALA A 136 16.46 7.29 2.89
N ASP A 137 17.34 6.95 3.84
CA ASP A 137 18.58 7.70 4.13
C ASP A 137 19.74 6.89 3.53
N PRO A 138 20.59 7.45 2.65
CA PRO A 138 20.81 8.88 2.38
C PRO A 138 19.91 9.54 1.32
N GLU A 139 19.28 8.78 0.43
CA GLU A 139 18.45 9.32 -0.66
C GLU A 139 17.15 8.51 -0.80
N PRO A 140 16.01 9.14 -1.16
CA PRO A 140 14.77 8.44 -1.44
C PRO A 140 14.91 7.41 -2.57
N GLU A 141 14.14 6.34 -2.48
CA GLU A 141 14.20 5.24 -3.44
C GLU A 141 12.90 5.05 -4.21
N HIS A 142 13.01 4.96 -5.53
CA HIS A 142 11.90 4.60 -6.39
C HIS A 142 11.64 3.10 -6.32
N ILE A 143 10.42 2.73 -5.94
CA ILE A 143 9.96 1.36 -5.93
C ILE A 143 8.73 1.20 -6.80
N MET A 144 8.60 0.03 -7.40
CA MET A 144 7.49 -0.32 -8.26
C MET A 144 6.94 -1.69 -7.87
N PHE A 145 5.61 -1.78 -7.83
CA PHE A 145 4.88 -3.02 -7.64
C PHE A 145 3.83 -3.17 -8.72
N ASP A 146 3.63 -4.39 -9.18
CA ASP A 146 2.47 -4.74 -9.99
C ASP A 146 1.45 -5.46 -9.10
N SER A 147 0.18 -5.13 -9.28
CA SER A 147 -0.94 -5.73 -8.57
C SER A 147 -1.89 -6.41 -9.55
N GLU A 148 -2.27 -7.65 -9.24
CA GLU A 148 -3.32 -8.37 -9.96
C GLU A 148 -4.60 -8.35 -9.12
N VAL A 149 -5.69 -7.86 -9.70
CA VAL A 149 -7.03 -7.92 -9.09
C VAL A 149 -7.73 -9.18 -9.57
N GLU A 150 -8.09 -10.04 -8.64
CA GLU A 150 -8.89 -11.24 -8.91
C GLU A 150 -10.36 -10.84 -9.17
N PRO A 151 -10.99 -11.26 -10.28
CA PRO A 151 -12.31 -10.77 -10.66
C PRO A 151 -13.47 -11.25 -9.77
N VAL A 152 -13.31 -12.36 -9.02
CA VAL A 152 -14.42 -12.97 -8.25
C VAL A 152 -14.41 -12.48 -6.81
N HIS A 153 -13.30 -12.68 -6.10
CA HIS A 153 -13.19 -12.25 -4.70
C HIS A 153 -12.64 -10.84 -4.55
N LEU A 154 -12.27 -10.19 -5.66
CA LEU A 154 -11.69 -8.86 -5.68
C LEU A 154 -10.42 -8.78 -4.82
N GLY A 155 -9.72 -9.90 -4.65
CA GLY A 155 -8.44 -9.94 -3.94
C GLY A 155 -7.35 -9.25 -4.76
N LEU A 156 -6.47 -8.52 -4.09
CA LEU A 156 -5.30 -7.90 -4.72
C LEU A 156 -4.04 -8.68 -4.33
N THR A 157 -3.29 -9.15 -5.31
CA THR A 157 -1.97 -9.76 -5.08
C THR A 157 -0.89 -8.78 -5.48
N ILE A 158 0.07 -8.50 -4.59
CA ILE A 158 1.14 -7.53 -4.85
C ILE A 158 2.44 -8.27 -5.18
N ARG A 159 2.99 -8.00 -6.35
CA ARG A 159 4.26 -8.55 -6.84
C ARG A 159 5.28 -7.46 -7.04
N ASP A 160 6.53 -7.84 -6.86
CA ASP A 160 7.67 -6.98 -7.20
C ASP A 160 7.73 -6.77 -8.71
N TYR A 161 7.95 -5.53 -9.13
CA TYR A 161 8.26 -5.23 -10.52
C TYR A 161 9.66 -5.78 -10.89
N GLN A 162 9.78 -6.44 -12.04
CA GLN A 162 11.02 -7.03 -12.57
C GLN A 162 11.80 -6.07 -13.46
#